data_AF-A0A922JFW4-F1
#
_entry.id   AF-A0A922JFW4-F1
#
_cell.length_a   1.000
_cell.length_b   1.000
_cell.length_c   1.000
_cell.angle_alpha   90.00
_cell.angle_beta   90.00
_cell.angle_gamma   90.00
#
_symmetry.space_group_name_H-M   'P 1'
#
loop_
_entity.id
_entity.type
_entity.pdbx_description
1 polymer ?
#
loop_
_entity_poly.entity_id
_entity_poly.type
_entity_poly.pdbx_seq_one_letter_code
_entity_poly.pdbx_strand_id
1 'polypeptide(L)'
;MSNPNKKKEHCTDLSPLFISWMERQMRTKRRVYSLEPNEKVRAVFPRRYVDHLVPALLKINQKILSDENDNQPKERLEKLVRHEVDMAMVLSADEFAWSRALKLKLQTNDDHHNAGGFTNSSSLHHLTSSNSHYTRRQNNELKKLNTRSTRRSSVILRKEDESEEQKISSSQLKNLRNLLPGGNEMDADDELLREVGSYITCLELQVNALRFLVENTS
;
A
#
# COMPACT_ATOMS: atom_id res chain seq x y z
N MET A 1 28.73 -72.32 -28.90
CA MET A 1 29.41 -71.01 -29.01
C MET A 1 28.36 -69.93 -29.13
N SER A 2 28.58 -68.83 -28.40
CA SER A 2 27.69 -67.72 -28.06
C SER A 2 26.91 -67.06 -29.19
N ASN A 3 25.67 -66.62 -28.90
CA ASN A 3 25.34 -65.19 -28.68
C ASN A 3 23.82 -65.00 -28.41
N PRO A 4 23.39 -64.37 -27.30
CA PRO A 4 22.08 -63.73 -27.25
C PRO A 4 22.17 -62.19 -27.22
N ASN A 5 21.39 -61.63 -28.12
CA ASN A 5 20.95 -60.25 -28.28
C ASN A 5 20.59 -59.49 -26.97
N LYS A 6 20.99 -58.20 -26.98
CA LYS A 6 20.20 -56.99 -26.65
C LYS A 6 19.43 -56.93 -25.33
N LYS A 7 19.87 -55.98 -24.48
CA LYS A 7 19.00 -55.06 -23.71
C LYS A 7 19.66 -53.67 -23.83
N LYS A 8 19.29 -52.81 -24.78
CA LYS A 8 18.13 -51.90 -24.79
C LYS A 8 17.81 -51.29 -23.42
N GLU A 9 18.36 -50.09 -23.24
CA GLU A 9 17.68 -48.88 -22.78
C GLU A 9 16.98 -48.96 -21.41
N HIS A 10 17.72 -48.53 -20.38
CA HIS A 10 17.15 -48.05 -19.13
C HIS A 10 16.44 -46.71 -19.39
N CYS A 11 15.12 -46.73 -19.57
CA CYS A 11 14.28 -45.57 -19.39
C CYS A 11 13.82 -45.55 -17.93
N THR A 12 14.02 -44.41 -17.28
CA THR A 12 13.75 -44.16 -15.86
C THR A 12 12.24 -44.12 -15.60
N ASP A 13 11.69 -45.20 -15.03
CA ASP A 13 10.37 -45.19 -14.41
C ASP A 13 10.45 -44.39 -13.10
N LEU A 14 10.04 -43.12 -13.16
CA LEU A 14 9.76 -42.36 -11.95
C LEU A 14 8.55 -42.99 -11.26
N SER A 15 8.73 -43.35 -9.98
CA SER A 15 7.72 -44.09 -9.23
C SER A 15 6.35 -43.38 -9.23
N PRO A 16 5.22 -44.11 -9.27
CA PRO A 16 3.88 -43.54 -9.16
C PRO A 16 3.68 -42.72 -7.88
N LEU A 17 4.43 -43.05 -6.83
CA LEU A 17 4.46 -42.29 -5.58
C LEU A 17 5.13 -40.92 -5.75
N PHE A 18 6.15 -40.82 -6.61
CA PHE A 18 6.78 -39.55 -6.95
C PHE A 18 5.86 -38.65 -7.79
N ILE A 19 5.11 -39.22 -8.74
CA ILE A 19 4.09 -38.50 -9.52
C ILE A 19 2.94 -38.04 -8.60
N SER A 20 2.45 -38.92 -7.71
CA SER A 20 1.41 -38.57 -6.73
C SER A 20 1.87 -37.50 -5.73
N TRP A 21 3.14 -37.55 -5.30
CA TRP A 21 3.74 -36.53 -4.45
C TRP A 21 3.90 -35.20 -5.18
N MET A 22 4.36 -35.19 -6.44
CA MET A 22 4.41 -34.00 -7.27
C MET A 22 3.02 -33.43 -7.54
N GLU A 23 2.00 -34.23 -7.83
CA GLU A 23 0.61 -33.78 -7.96
C GLU A 23 0.07 -33.22 -6.64
N ARG A 24 0.48 -33.77 -5.49
CA ARG A 24 0.10 -33.28 -4.16
C ARG A 24 0.79 -31.95 -3.82
N GLN A 25 2.02 -31.74 -4.29
CA GLN A 25 2.77 -30.47 -4.19
C GLN A 25 2.30 -29.42 -5.22
N MET A 26 1.84 -29.82 -6.41
CA MET A 26 1.32 -28.89 -7.43
C MET A 26 -0.13 -28.45 -7.14
N ARG A 27 -0.83 -29.15 -6.24
CA ARG A 27 -2.15 -28.77 -5.71
C ARG A 27 -2.10 -27.72 -4.61
N THR A 28 -0.93 -27.32 -4.11
CA THR A 28 -0.77 -26.07 -3.34
C THR A 28 -0.79 -24.86 -4.28
N LYS A 29 -1.96 -24.71 -4.91
CA LYS A 29 -2.65 -23.47 -5.24
C LYS A 29 -1.73 -22.30 -5.58
N ARG A 30 -1.34 -22.23 -6.86
CA ARG A 30 -1.26 -20.94 -7.55
C ARG A 30 -2.63 -20.28 -7.39
N ARG A 31 -2.77 -19.42 -6.38
CA ARG A 31 -3.91 -18.52 -6.27
C ARG A 31 -3.75 -17.54 -7.42
N VAL A 32 -4.43 -17.80 -8.52
CA VAL A 32 -4.66 -16.76 -9.52
C VAL A 32 -5.64 -15.81 -8.84
N TYR A 33 -5.11 -14.78 -8.19
CA TYR A 33 -5.92 -13.65 -7.79
C TYR A 33 -6.36 -13.00 -9.10
N SER A 34 -7.64 -13.14 -9.43
CA SER A 34 -8.22 -12.26 -10.43
C SER A 34 -8.22 -10.88 -9.79
N LEU A 35 -7.17 -10.10 -10.04
CA LEU A 35 -7.08 -8.67 -9.73
C LEU A 35 -7.95 -7.89 -10.73
N GLU A 36 -9.12 -8.44 -11.08
CA GLU A 36 -9.97 -7.84 -12.10
C GLU A 36 -10.34 -6.44 -11.61
N PRO A 37 -10.00 -5.39 -12.38
CA PRO A 37 -10.21 -4.03 -11.95
C PRO A 37 -11.70 -3.80 -11.68
N ASN A 38 -12.03 -3.19 -10.54
CA ASN A 38 -13.42 -2.82 -10.24
C ASN A 38 -13.95 -1.90 -11.36
N GLU A 39 -14.76 -2.45 -12.25
CA GLU A 39 -15.27 -1.76 -13.45
C GLU A 39 -15.99 -0.47 -13.07
N LYS A 40 -16.64 -0.45 -11.90
CA LYS A 40 -17.30 0.73 -11.35
C LYS A 40 -16.31 1.84 -11.00
N VAL A 41 -15.15 1.51 -10.44
CA VAL A 41 -14.09 2.48 -10.13
C VAL A 41 -13.60 3.11 -11.42
N ARG A 42 -13.33 2.31 -12.45
CA ARG A 42 -12.89 2.83 -13.75
C ARG A 42 -13.91 3.77 -14.39
N ALA A 43 -15.21 3.49 -14.23
CA ALA A 43 -16.27 4.32 -14.79
C ALA A 43 -16.50 5.64 -14.01
N VAL A 44 -16.44 5.59 -12.68
CA VAL A 44 -16.87 6.71 -11.81
C VAL A 44 -15.71 7.59 -11.36
N PHE A 45 -14.51 7.01 -11.17
CA PHE A 45 -13.35 7.72 -10.64
C PHE A 45 -12.97 8.96 -11.45
N PRO A 46 -12.83 8.92 -12.80
CA PRO A 46 -12.38 10.09 -13.55
C PRO A 46 -13.32 11.30 -13.38
N ARG A 47 -14.64 11.05 -13.33
CA ARG A 47 -15.63 12.10 -13.07
C ARG A 47 -15.43 12.72 -11.70
N ARG A 48 -15.43 11.92 -10.63
CA ARG A 48 -15.21 12.41 -9.25
C ARG A 48 -13.90 13.17 -9.13
N TYR A 49 -12.85 12.65 -9.76
CA TYR A 49 -11.51 13.23 -9.69
C TYR A 49 -11.50 14.64 -10.30
N VAL A 50 -12.04 14.79 -11.51
CA VAL A 50 -12.13 16.09 -12.19
C VAL A 50 -13.08 17.05 -11.47
N ASP A 51 -14.21 16.55 -10.95
CA ASP A 51 -15.21 17.33 -10.20
C ASP A 51 -14.61 17.97 -8.93
N HIS A 52 -13.66 17.29 -8.28
CA HIS A 52 -12.93 17.86 -7.14
C HIS A 52 -11.74 18.72 -7.57
N LEU A 53 -10.95 18.26 -8.54
CA LEU A 53 -9.70 18.89 -8.90
C LEU A 53 -9.89 20.25 -9.58
N VAL A 54 -10.76 20.35 -10.58
CA VAL A 54 -10.88 21.57 -11.40
C VAL A 54 -11.30 22.79 -10.55
N PRO A 55 -12.33 22.70 -9.69
CA PRO A 55 -12.69 23.81 -8.81
C PRO A 55 -11.58 24.18 -7.82
N ALA A 56 -10.81 23.21 -7.32
CA ALA A 56 -9.71 23.45 -6.40
C ALA A 56 -8.55 24.21 -7.06
N LEU A 57 -8.17 23.80 -8.28
CA LEU A 57 -7.14 24.49 -9.06
C LEU A 57 -7.52 25.94 -9.38
N LEU A 58 -8.80 26.19 -9.70
CA LEU A 58 -9.31 27.55 -9.92
C LEU A 58 -9.16 28.42 -8.66
N LYS A 59 -9.48 27.87 -7.49
CA LYS A 59 -9.34 28.56 -6.19
C LYS A 59 -7.88 28.88 -5.87
N ILE A 60 -6.96 27.94 -6.12
CA ILE A 60 -5.52 28.17 -5.93
C ILE A 60 -5.05 29.34 -6.80
N ASN A 61 -5.46 29.38 -8.08
CA ASN A 61 -5.08 30.45 -9.00
C ASN A 61 -5.56 31.82 -8.51
N GLN A 62 -6.82 31.93 -8.06
CA GLN A 62 -7.38 33.17 -7.50
C GLN A 62 -6.62 33.64 -6.25
N LYS A 63 -6.24 32.71 -5.37
CA LYS A 63 -5.50 33.03 -4.14
C LYS A 63 -4.12 33.59 -4.44
N ILE A 64 -3.40 33.01 -5.39
CA ILE A 64 -2.06 33.49 -5.79
C ILE A 64 -2.13 34.89 -6.39
N LEU A 65 -3.14 35.16 -7.23
CA LEU A 65 -3.37 36.51 -7.78
C LEU A 65 -3.67 37.56 -6.71
N SER A 66 -4.13 37.14 -5.52
CA SER A 66 -4.49 38.04 -4.42
C SER A 66 -3.35 38.28 -3.42
N ASP A 67 -2.26 37.50 -3.50
CA ASP A 67 -1.19 37.49 -2.49
C ASP A 67 0.12 38.02 -3.11
N GLU A 68 0.22 39.34 -3.28
CA GLU A 68 1.34 40.02 -3.97
C GLU A 68 2.66 40.05 -3.19
N ASN A 69 2.70 39.57 -1.94
CA ASN A 69 3.84 39.76 -1.03
C ASN A 69 4.68 38.49 -0.80
N ASP A 70 4.52 37.47 -1.66
CA ASP A 70 5.20 36.19 -1.48
C ASP A 70 6.55 36.14 -2.21
N ASN A 71 7.63 35.89 -1.47
CA ASN A 71 8.98 35.77 -2.02
C ASN A 71 9.22 34.41 -2.70
N GLN A 72 8.30 33.44 -2.58
CA GLN A 72 8.41 32.07 -3.11
C GLN A 72 7.05 31.52 -3.64
N PRO A 73 6.36 32.23 -4.56
CA PRO A 73 5.01 31.86 -5.00
C PRO A 73 4.96 30.49 -5.69
N LYS A 74 6.07 30.10 -6.35
CA LYS A 74 6.17 28.83 -7.08
C LYS A 74 6.21 27.61 -6.15
N GLU A 75 7.00 27.63 -5.08
CA GLU A 75 7.08 26.51 -4.13
C GLU A 75 5.73 26.32 -3.40
N ARG A 76 5.10 27.43 -3.03
CA ARG A 76 3.76 27.42 -2.41
C ARG A 76 2.70 26.88 -3.36
N LEU A 77 2.72 27.31 -4.63
CA LEU A 77 1.83 26.78 -5.67
C LEU A 77 1.99 25.27 -5.82
N GLU A 78 3.23 24.76 -5.91
CA GLU A 78 3.47 23.32 -6.05
C GLU A 78 2.92 22.52 -4.87
N LYS A 79 3.11 22.99 -3.64
CA LYS A 79 2.57 22.35 -2.44
C LYS A 79 1.05 22.33 -2.42
N LEU A 80 0.40 23.44 -2.77
CA LEU A 80 -1.06 23.54 -2.84
C LEU A 80 -1.64 22.62 -3.92
N VAL A 81 -1.06 22.66 -5.12
CA VAL A 81 -1.50 21.80 -6.23
C VAL A 81 -1.32 20.33 -5.87
N ARG A 82 -0.18 19.94 -5.29
CA ARG A 82 0.06 18.57 -4.83
C ARG A 82 -0.97 18.12 -3.80
N HIS A 83 -1.24 18.97 -2.79
CA HIS A 83 -2.25 18.67 -1.78
C HIS A 83 -3.63 18.45 -2.40
N GLU A 84 -4.09 19.35 -3.28
CA GLU A 84 -5.41 19.22 -3.91
C GLU A 84 -5.50 18.03 -4.87
N VAL A 85 -4.42 17.72 -5.59
CA VAL A 85 -4.33 16.51 -6.44
C VAL A 85 -4.45 15.25 -5.60
N ASP A 86 -3.71 15.17 -4.50
CA ASP A 86 -3.76 14.02 -3.59
C ASP A 86 -5.14 13.92 -2.90
N MET A 87 -5.74 15.05 -2.53
CA MET A 87 -7.07 15.09 -1.93
C MET A 87 -8.16 14.66 -2.92
N ALA A 88 -8.11 15.13 -4.17
CA ALA A 88 -9.02 14.70 -5.23
C ALA A 88 -8.91 13.19 -5.49
N MET A 89 -7.69 12.65 -5.47
CA MET A 89 -7.45 11.20 -5.60
C MET A 89 -8.10 10.43 -4.45
N VAL A 90 -7.93 10.90 -3.21
CA VAL A 90 -8.55 10.32 -2.01
C VAL A 90 -10.07 10.33 -2.10
N LEU A 91 -10.67 11.47 -2.43
CA LEU A 91 -12.14 11.62 -2.50
C LEU A 91 -12.77 10.79 -3.62
N SER A 92 -12.01 10.51 -4.67
CA SER A 92 -12.45 9.68 -5.79
C SER A 92 -12.38 8.18 -5.50
N ALA A 93 -11.65 7.79 -4.46
CA ALA A 93 -11.30 6.42 -4.12
C ALA A 93 -11.67 6.07 -2.67
N ASP A 94 -12.71 6.70 -2.13
CA ASP A 94 -13.11 6.67 -0.72
C ASP A 94 -13.44 5.26 -0.16
N GLU A 95 -13.70 4.30 -1.06
CA GLU A 95 -13.94 2.91 -0.72
C GLU A 95 -12.71 2.14 -0.21
N PHE A 96 -11.49 2.58 -0.53
CA PHE A 96 -10.26 1.84 -0.20
C PHE A 96 -9.66 2.18 1.16
N ALA A 97 -8.94 1.22 1.76
CA ALA A 97 -8.25 1.46 3.02
C ALA A 97 -7.07 2.43 2.84
N TRP A 98 -6.33 2.30 1.75
CA TRP A 98 -5.22 3.21 1.47
C TRP A 98 -5.67 4.67 1.30
N SER A 99 -6.86 4.91 0.75
CA SER A 99 -7.37 6.27 0.54
C SER A 99 -7.75 6.93 1.86
N ARG A 100 -8.35 6.17 2.80
CA ARG A 100 -8.61 6.63 4.17
C ARG A 100 -7.32 6.95 4.93
N ALA A 101 -6.31 6.09 4.82
CA ALA A 101 -5.01 6.34 5.43
C ALA A 101 -4.34 7.59 4.84
N LEU A 102 -4.38 7.76 3.52
CA LEU A 102 -3.87 8.95 2.83
C LEU A 102 -4.64 10.21 3.25
N LYS A 103 -5.96 10.13 3.39
CA LYS A 103 -6.81 11.23 3.88
C LYS A 103 -6.34 11.74 5.25
N LEU A 104 -6.15 10.82 6.19
CA LEU A 104 -5.67 11.16 7.54
C LEU A 104 -4.30 11.84 7.49
N LYS A 105 -3.39 11.34 6.63
CA LYS A 105 -2.07 11.93 6.43
C LYS A 105 -2.15 13.35 5.87
N LEU A 106 -3.01 13.59 4.87
CA LEU A 106 -3.19 14.92 4.28
C LEU A 106 -3.76 15.92 5.31
N GLN A 107 -4.77 15.51 6.08
CA GLN A 107 -5.37 16.34 7.12
C GLN A 107 -4.41 16.66 8.28
N THR A 108 -3.57 15.69 8.69
CA THR A 108 -2.59 15.90 9.77
C THR A 108 -1.51 16.92 9.38
N ASN A 109 -1.18 17.03 8.08
CA ASN A 109 -0.19 17.99 7.61
C ASN A 109 -0.74 19.43 7.57
N ASP A 110 -2.06 19.61 7.48
CA ASP A 110 -2.69 20.94 7.50
C ASP A 110 -2.62 21.58 8.90
N ASP A 111 -2.64 20.76 9.96
CA ASP A 111 -2.57 21.23 11.35
C ASP A 111 -1.18 21.81 11.73
N HIS A 112 -0.13 21.45 11.01
CA HIS A 112 1.24 21.93 11.25
C HIS A 112 1.66 23.13 10.37
N HIS A 113 0.80 23.60 9.46
CA HIS A 113 1.06 24.79 8.63
C HIS A 113 0.08 25.96 8.91
N ASN A 114 -0.74 25.85 9.95
CA ASN A 114 -1.60 26.93 10.41
C ASN A 114 -0.82 28.00 11.21
N ALA A 115 -0.05 28.81 10.49
CA ALA A 115 0.08 30.25 10.74
C ALA A 115 -0.71 31.07 9.70
N GLY A 116 -1.66 30.46 8.97
CA GLY A 116 -2.36 31.09 7.86
C GLY A 116 -3.69 30.44 7.52
N GLY A 117 -4.60 30.46 8.50
CA GLY A 117 -6.06 30.36 8.40
C GLY A 117 -6.72 29.63 7.24
N PHE A 118 -7.28 28.46 7.53
CA PHE A 118 -8.61 28.05 7.04
C PHE A 118 -9.37 27.32 8.15
N THR A 119 -10.26 28.01 8.86
CA THR A 119 -11.39 27.39 9.56
C THR A 119 -12.61 27.51 8.66
N ASN A 120 -12.91 26.46 7.89
CA ASN A 120 -14.23 26.34 7.29
C ASN A 120 -15.20 25.94 8.40
N SER A 121 -15.82 26.97 8.96
CA SER A 121 -16.95 26.86 9.87
C SER A 121 -18.12 26.22 9.14
N SER A 122 -18.28 24.90 9.28
CA SER A 122 -19.59 24.27 9.23
C SER A 122 -19.75 23.47 10.51
N SER A 123 -20.54 24.05 11.41
CA SER A 123 -20.83 23.53 12.74
C SER A 123 -21.56 22.19 12.64
N LEU A 124 -20.97 21.15 13.20
CA LEU A 124 -21.73 20.01 13.70
C LEU A 124 -20.99 19.45 14.92
N HIS A 125 -21.14 20.13 16.04
CA HIS A 125 -20.95 19.53 17.35
C HIS A 125 -22.14 18.60 17.61
N HIS A 126 -21.90 17.30 17.77
CA HIS A 126 -22.27 16.51 18.96
C HIS A 126 -22.15 15.00 18.70
N LEU A 127 -21.31 14.35 19.54
CA LEU A 127 -21.37 12.94 19.99
C LEU A 127 -21.07 11.88 18.90
N THR A 128 -20.10 10.99 19.04
CA THR A 128 -19.83 10.15 20.21
C THR A 128 -18.36 9.80 20.34
N SER A 129 -17.86 9.94 21.56
CA SER A 129 -16.68 9.27 22.08
C SER A 129 -16.66 7.78 21.73
N SER A 130 -15.55 7.30 21.18
CA SER A 130 -15.07 5.97 21.54
C SER A 130 -13.54 6.01 21.61
N ASN A 131 -13.10 6.00 22.86
CA ASN A 131 -11.73 5.91 23.30
C ASN A 131 -11.07 4.66 22.70
N SER A 132 -9.92 4.82 22.04
CA SER A 132 -8.94 3.75 21.93
C SER A 132 -7.56 4.33 22.15
N HIS A 133 -7.18 4.44 23.43
CA HIS A 133 -5.81 4.67 23.85
C HIS A 133 -4.93 3.50 23.39
N TYR A 134 -4.16 3.68 22.32
CA TYR A 134 -2.92 2.92 22.14
C TYR A 134 -1.76 3.78 22.62
N THR A 135 -1.28 3.43 23.82
CA THR A 135 -0.10 4.01 24.45
C THR A 135 1.14 3.71 23.61
N ARG A 136 1.72 4.77 23.06
CA ARG A 136 3.11 4.88 22.63
C ARG A 136 4.03 4.54 23.80
N ARG A 137 4.63 3.35 23.81
CA ARG A 137 5.67 2.97 24.78
C ARG A 137 7.01 2.82 24.07
N GLN A 138 7.80 3.88 24.12
CA GLN A 138 9.24 3.83 23.87
C GLN A 138 9.90 3.17 25.09
N ASN A 139 10.74 2.16 24.88
CA ASN A 139 11.66 1.66 25.88
C ASN A 139 13.04 1.54 25.24
N ASN A 140 13.92 2.47 25.55
CA ASN A 140 15.37 2.29 25.50
C ASN A 140 15.93 2.46 26.92
N GLU A 141 17.02 1.73 27.16
CA GLU A 141 17.97 1.79 28.29
C GLU A 141 17.88 0.75 29.42
N LEU A 142 18.82 -0.20 29.27
CA LEU A 142 19.63 -0.92 30.25
C LEU A 142 19.35 -0.70 31.75
N LYS A 143 19.24 -1.83 32.46
CA LYS A 143 20.04 -2.08 33.68
C LYS A 143 20.29 -3.57 33.90
N LYS A 144 21.58 -3.86 33.92
CA LYS A 144 22.29 -5.10 34.23
C LYS A 144 22.09 -5.44 35.71
N LEU A 145 21.80 -6.70 36.08
CA LEU A 145 22.36 -7.37 37.25
C LEU A 145 22.08 -8.88 37.24
N ASN A 146 23.04 -9.58 37.82
CA ASN A 146 23.43 -10.97 37.68
C ASN A 146 22.72 -11.85 38.74
N THR A 147 22.08 -12.96 38.35
CA THR A 147 21.92 -14.12 39.23
C THR A 147 22.13 -15.41 38.45
N ARG A 148 23.00 -16.23 39.02
CA ARG A 148 23.56 -17.48 38.50
C ARG A 148 22.75 -18.63 39.09
N SER A 149 22.35 -19.61 38.29
CA SER A 149 22.51 -21.07 38.53
C SER A 149 21.37 -21.93 37.98
N THR A 150 21.77 -22.95 37.20
CA THR A 150 21.15 -24.29 37.00
C THR A 150 19.71 -24.34 36.47
N ARG A 151 19.33 -25.05 35.40
CA ARG A 151 19.82 -26.31 34.83
C ARG A 151 19.30 -26.42 33.40
N ARG A 152 20.16 -26.92 32.51
CA ARG A 152 19.88 -27.66 31.26
C ARG A 152 18.40 -27.78 30.85
N SER A 153 18.01 -27.02 29.84
CA SER A 153 17.11 -27.52 28.80
C SER A 153 17.58 -26.93 27.48
N SER A 154 18.36 -27.71 26.74
CA SER A 154 18.75 -27.41 25.37
C SER A 154 17.51 -27.56 24.50
N VAL A 155 16.65 -26.53 24.50
CA VAL A 155 15.72 -26.33 23.41
C VAL A 155 16.59 -25.91 22.24
N ILE A 156 16.86 -26.88 21.37
CA ILE A 156 17.39 -26.65 20.04
C ILE A 156 16.36 -25.74 19.36
N LEU A 157 16.56 -24.42 19.45
CA LEU A 157 15.97 -23.47 18.52
C LEU A 157 16.60 -23.81 17.18
N ARG A 158 15.95 -24.73 16.46
CA ARG A 158 16.15 -24.85 15.02
C ARG A 158 15.80 -23.46 14.48
N LYS A 159 16.82 -22.68 14.11
CA LYS A 159 16.65 -21.66 13.08
C LYS A 159 16.17 -22.46 11.88
N GLU A 160 14.87 -22.42 11.62
CA GLU A 160 14.38 -22.78 10.31
C GLU A 160 15.06 -21.79 9.39
N ASP A 161 16.03 -22.29 8.63
CA ASP A 161 16.64 -21.53 7.55
C ASP A 161 15.50 -21.24 6.57
N GLU A 162 14.91 -20.05 6.70
CA GLU A 162 13.96 -19.52 5.72
C GLU A 162 14.59 -19.67 4.35
N SER A 163 13.86 -20.31 3.43
CA SER A 163 14.39 -20.47 2.07
C SER A 163 14.65 -19.09 1.48
N GLU A 164 15.63 -18.98 0.58
CA GLU A 164 15.89 -17.72 -0.12
C GLU A 164 14.63 -17.17 -0.82
N GLU A 165 13.73 -18.04 -1.23
CA GLU A 165 12.43 -17.70 -1.83
C GLU A 165 11.47 -17.04 -0.82
N GLN A 166 11.44 -17.52 0.43
CA GLN A 166 10.65 -16.92 1.51
C GLN A 166 11.21 -15.56 1.94
N LYS A 167 12.54 -15.39 1.95
CA LYS A 167 13.19 -14.10 2.22
C LYS A 167 12.91 -13.06 1.13
N ILE A 168 12.93 -13.48 -0.14
CA ILE A 168 12.57 -12.60 -1.26
C ILE A 168 11.12 -12.17 -1.12
N SER A 169 10.20 -13.11 -0.89
CA SER A 169 8.77 -12.83 -0.70
C SER A 169 8.50 -11.86 0.46
N SER A 170 9.13 -12.08 1.63
CA SER A 170 8.96 -11.20 2.79
C SER A 170 9.52 -9.80 2.57
N SER A 171 10.67 -9.69 1.88
CA SER A 171 11.27 -8.39 1.54
C SER A 171 10.41 -7.59 0.54
N GLN A 172 9.81 -8.26 -0.44
CA GLN A 172 8.91 -7.64 -1.41
C GLN A 172 7.64 -7.12 -0.74
N LEU A 173 7.01 -7.92 0.14
CA LEU A 173 5.85 -7.48 0.91
C LEU A 173 6.17 -6.28 1.78
N LYS A 174 7.34 -6.26 2.45
CA LYS A 174 7.80 -5.11 3.22
C LYS A 174 7.92 -3.84 2.36
N ASN A 175 8.42 -3.96 1.14
CA ASN A 175 8.51 -2.82 0.22
C ASN A 175 7.11 -2.32 -0.18
N LEU A 176 6.17 -3.22 -0.47
CA LEU A 176 4.78 -2.84 -0.78
C LEU A 176 4.11 -2.09 0.37
N ARG A 177 4.32 -2.53 1.61
CA ARG A 177 3.79 -1.87 2.82
C ARG A 177 4.30 -0.44 2.98
N ASN A 178 5.56 -0.20 2.61
CA ASN A 178 6.17 1.14 2.66
C ASN A 178 5.70 2.07 1.54
N LEU A 179 5.33 1.52 0.38
CA LEU A 179 4.86 2.29 -0.78
C LEU A 179 3.38 2.67 -0.66
N LEU A 180 2.56 1.77 -0.14
CA LEU A 180 1.12 1.98 -0.03
C LEU A 180 0.81 2.89 1.17
N PRO A 181 0.03 3.98 0.99
CA PRO A 181 -0.49 4.73 2.13
C PRO A 181 -1.29 3.81 3.06
N GLY A 182 -0.92 3.74 4.33
CA GLY A 182 -1.57 2.82 5.28
C GLY A 182 -1.14 1.34 5.14
N GLY A 183 -0.11 1.03 4.36
CA GLY A 183 0.29 -0.36 4.12
C GLY A 183 0.91 -1.07 5.34
N ASN A 184 1.44 -0.33 6.31
CA ASN A 184 1.96 -0.90 7.56
C ASN A 184 0.83 -1.30 8.52
N GLU A 185 -0.35 -0.76 8.32
CA GLU A 185 -1.56 -0.97 9.12
C GLU A 185 -2.41 -2.14 8.60
N MET A 186 -2.07 -2.74 7.46
CA MET A 186 -2.81 -3.86 6.86
C MET A 186 -2.25 -5.20 7.33
N ASP A 187 -2.92 -5.90 8.24
CA ASP A 187 -2.35 -7.13 8.82
C ASP A 187 -2.24 -8.30 7.83
N ALA A 188 -3.13 -8.38 6.84
CA ALA A 188 -3.19 -9.50 5.90
C ALA A 188 -2.53 -9.18 4.55
N ASP A 189 -1.66 -10.07 4.06
CA ASP A 189 -1.00 -9.90 2.76
C ASP A 189 -1.99 -9.94 1.58
N ASP A 190 -3.07 -10.73 1.68
CA ASP A 190 -4.13 -10.79 0.66
C ASP A 190 -4.89 -9.46 0.55
N GLU A 191 -5.09 -8.77 1.68
CA GLU A 191 -5.67 -7.43 1.72
C GLU A 191 -4.70 -6.41 1.14
N LEU A 192 -3.43 -6.44 1.55
CA LEU A 192 -2.39 -5.57 1.03
C LEU A 192 -2.31 -5.64 -0.50
N LEU A 193 -2.27 -6.85 -1.08
CA LEU A 193 -2.19 -7.02 -2.53
C LEU A 193 -3.42 -6.48 -3.25
N ARG A 194 -4.62 -6.66 -2.69
CA ARG A 194 -5.87 -6.10 -3.23
C ARG A 194 -5.84 -4.56 -3.20
N GLU A 195 -5.42 -3.98 -2.09
CA GLU A 195 -5.32 -2.54 -1.91
C GLU A 195 -4.24 -1.94 -2.84
N VAL A 196 -3.09 -2.59 -2.99
CA VAL A 196 -2.06 -2.22 -3.98
C VAL A 196 -2.64 -2.21 -5.40
N GLY A 197 -3.39 -3.24 -5.79
CA GLY A 197 -4.04 -3.30 -7.11
C GLY A 197 -5.01 -2.14 -7.34
N SER A 198 -5.80 -1.79 -6.32
CA SER A 198 -6.70 -0.63 -6.39
C SER A 198 -5.97 0.71 -6.47
N TYR A 199 -4.86 0.85 -5.73
CA TYR A 199 -4.04 2.06 -5.73
C TYR A 199 -3.40 2.29 -7.10
N ILE A 200 -2.81 1.24 -7.69
CA ILE A 200 -2.27 1.29 -9.07
C ILE A 200 -3.35 1.72 -10.05
N THR A 201 -4.53 1.10 -9.99
CA THR A 201 -5.64 1.45 -10.88
C THR A 201 -6.04 2.94 -10.74
N CYS A 202 -6.09 3.47 -9.51
CA CYS A 202 -6.42 4.87 -9.28
C CYS A 202 -5.32 5.82 -9.77
N LEU A 203 -4.04 5.45 -9.64
CA LEU A 203 -2.91 6.21 -10.19
C LEU A 203 -2.98 6.27 -11.73
N GLU A 204 -3.27 5.14 -12.39
CA GLU A 204 -3.45 5.11 -13.85
C GLU A 204 -4.59 6.03 -14.30
N LEU A 205 -5.74 5.95 -13.61
CA LEU A 205 -6.90 6.80 -13.90
C LEU A 205 -6.62 8.28 -13.64
N GLN A 206 -5.88 8.61 -12.58
CA GLN A 206 -5.43 9.97 -12.28
C GLN A 206 -4.58 10.53 -13.42
N VAL A 207 -3.55 9.79 -13.86
CA VAL A 207 -2.66 10.20 -14.95
C VAL A 207 -3.45 10.40 -16.25
N ASN A 208 -4.40 9.50 -16.53
CA ASN A 208 -5.25 9.60 -17.72
C ASN A 208 -6.17 10.83 -17.66
N ALA A 209 -6.78 11.12 -16.52
CA ALA A 209 -7.62 12.30 -16.34
C ALA A 209 -6.82 13.60 -16.49
N LEU A 210 -5.63 13.67 -15.87
CA LEU A 210 -4.74 14.82 -16.00
C LEU A 210 -4.27 15.03 -17.44
N ARG A 211 -3.89 13.94 -18.13
CA ARG A 211 -3.51 13.99 -19.54
C ARG A 211 -4.66 14.53 -20.40
N PHE A 212 -5.87 14.01 -20.20
CA PHE A 212 -7.06 14.48 -20.89
C PHE A 212 -7.30 15.98 -20.68
N LEU A 213 -7.17 16.48 -19.44
CA LEU A 213 -7.30 17.91 -19.17
C LEU A 213 -6.26 18.73 -19.92
N VAL A 214 -4.99 18.32 -19.91
CA VAL A 214 -3.93 19.02 -20.65
C VAL A 214 -4.23 19.06 -22.15
N GLU A 215 -4.57 17.92 -22.74
CA GLU A 215 -4.85 17.81 -24.19
C GLU A 215 -6.07 18.62 -24.63
N ASN A 216 -7.09 18.79 -23.78
CA ASN A 216 -8.31 19.53 -24.10
C ASN A 216 -8.30 21.01 -23.65
N THR A 217 -7.22 21.46 -22.99
CA THR A 217 -7.01 22.86 -22.60
C THR A 217 -5.91 23.54 -23.41
N SER A 218 -5.28 22.80 -24.33
CA SER A 218 -4.21 23.26 -25.24
C SER A 218 -4.75 23.98 -26.46
#